data_AF-A0A672IH11-F1
#
_entry.id   AF-A0A672IH11-F1
#
_cell.length_a   1.000
_cell.length_b   1.000
_cell.length_c   1.000
_cell.angle_alpha   90.00
_cell.angle_beta   90.00
_cell.angle_gamma   90.00
#
_symmetry.space_group_name_H-M   'P 1'
#
loop_
_entity.id
_entity.type
_entity.pdbx_description
1 polymer ?
#
loop_
_entity_poly.entity_id
_entity_poly.type
_entity_poly.pdbx_seq_one_letter_code
_entity_poly.pdbx_strand_id
1 'polypeptide(L)'
;GLGSGGRDGGSPRRKEKSRDAARCRRGKESEVFYELAQQLPLPHSVSSSLDKASIMRLTISYLRMRKLLCSGQYSLPNSKRQSFDGVLLLTVKVNFIISG
;
A
#
# COMPACT_ATOMS: atom_id res chain seq x y z
N GLY A 1 -36.63 -0.74 -32.94
CA GLY A 1 -35.50 -0.89 -32.02
C GLY A 1 -35.99 -0.67 -30.61
N LEU A 2 -35.91 -1.69 -29.75
CA LEU A 2 -36.29 -1.56 -28.34
C LEU A 2 -35.01 -1.57 -27.50
N GLY A 3 -34.83 -0.47 -26.79
CA GLY A 3 -33.61 -0.12 -26.07
C GLY A 3 -33.31 -1.10 -24.94
N SER A 4 -32.04 -1.48 -24.89
CA SER A 4 -31.40 -2.22 -23.80
C SER A 4 -31.48 -1.42 -22.50
N GLY A 5 -32.53 -1.64 -21.71
CA GLY A 5 -32.62 -1.17 -20.33
C GLY A 5 -31.66 -1.95 -19.45
N GLY A 6 -30.45 -1.41 -19.28
CA GLY A 6 -29.42 -1.97 -18.42
C GLY A 6 -29.95 -2.18 -17.00
N ARG A 7 -29.97 -3.44 -16.56
CA ARG A 7 -30.25 -3.83 -15.17
C ARG A 7 -29.10 -3.37 -14.29
N ASP A 8 -29.20 -2.12 -13.87
CA ASP A 8 -28.31 -1.45 -12.95
C ASP A 8 -28.60 -1.96 -11.51
N GLY A 9 -28.18 -3.20 -11.23
CA GLY A 9 -28.59 -4.08 -10.11
C GLY A 9 -28.27 -3.64 -8.68
N GLY A 10 -28.45 -2.36 -8.34
CA GLY A 10 -28.40 -1.87 -6.96
C GLY A 10 -29.23 -0.60 -6.81
N SER A 11 -29.99 -0.49 -5.72
CA SER A 11 -30.71 0.76 -5.42
C SER A 11 -29.72 1.92 -5.32
N PRO A 12 -30.10 3.14 -5.72
CA PRO A 12 -29.21 4.31 -5.69
C PRO A 12 -28.58 4.52 -4.31
N ARG A 13 -29.34 4.26 -3.23
CA ARG A 13 -28.83 4.28 -1.84
C ARG A 13 -27.75 3.24 -1.56
N ARG A 14 -27.85 2.03 -2.12
CA ARG A 14 -26.82 0.98 -2.00
C ARG A 14 -25.57 1.30 -2.82
N LYS A 15 -25.74 1.87 -4.02
CA LYS A 15 -24.63 2.34 -4.87
C LYS A 15 -23.86 3.48 -4.21
N GLU A 16 -24.58 4.43 -3.61
CA GLU A 16 -23.98 5.53 -2.84
C GLU A 16 -23.18 5.02 -1.63
N LYS A 17 -23.75 4.11 -0.84
CA LYS A 17 -23.06 3.49 0.30
C LYS A 17 -21.79 2.72 -0.09
N SER A 18 -21.83 2.00 -1.23
CA SER A 18 -20.64 1.31 -1.77
C SER A 18 -19.54 2.30 -2.21
N ARG A 19 -19.95 3.40 -2.84
CA ARG A 19 -19.05 4.47 -3.27
C ARG A 19 -18.37 5.15 -2.08
N ASP A 20 -19.13 5.45 -1.02
CA ASP A 20 -18.60 6.02 0.21
C ASP A 20 -17.66 5.05 0.93
N ALA A 21 -18.00 3.76 0.97
CA ALA A 21 -17.11 2.74 1.51
C ALA A 21 -15.80 2.66 0.71
N ALA A 22 -15.84 2.74 -0.63
CA ALA A 22 -14.66 2.77 -1.47
C ALA A 22 -13.81 4.04 -1.25
N ARG A 23 -14.44 5.20 -1.08
CA ARG A 23 -13.75 6.46 -0.76
C ARG A 23 -13.09 6.40 0.60
N CYS A 24 -13.80 5.92 1.63
CA CYS A 24 -13.25 5.75 2.98
C CYS A 24 -12.02 4.85 2.97
N ARG A 25 -12.06 3.71 2.26
CA ARG A 25 -10.90 2.83 2.10
C ARG A 25 -9.72 3.53 1.43
N ARG A 26 -9.94 4.27 0.33
CA ARG A 26 -8.89 5.01 -0.37
C ARG A 26 -8.28 6.13 0.49
N GLY A 27 -9.10 6.77 1.33
CA GLY A 27 -8.66 7.79 2.28
C GLY A 27 -7.72 7.18 3.32
N LYS A 28 -8.17 6.15 4.02
CA LYS A 28 -7.38 5.42 5.03
C LYS A 28 -6.07 4.88 4.47
N GLU A 29 -6.11 4.28 3.28
CA GLU A 29 -4.89 3.78 2.63
C GLU A 29 -3.88 4.91 2.39
N SER A 30 -4.35 6.07 1.92
CA SER A 30 -3.48 7.22 1.65
C SER A 30 -2.86 7.80 2.93
N GLU A 31 -3.62 7.81 4.03
CA GLU A 31 -3.13 8.20 5.36
C GLU A 31 -2.01 7.27 5.84
N VAL A 32 -2.21 5.95 5.73
CA VAL A 32 -1.18 4.95 6.10
C VAL A 32 0.10 5.12 5.27
N PHE A 33 -0.01 5.39 3.96
CA PHE A 33 1.17 5.67 3.13
C PHE A 33 1.89 6.94 3.56
N TYR A 34 1.15 7.98 3.93
CA TYR A 34 1.72 9.23 4.40
C TYR A 34 2.46 9.04 5.72
N GLU A 35 1.85 8.34 6.69
CA GLU A 35 2.50 7.98 7.95
C GLU A 35 3.77 7.16 7.72
N LEU A 36 3.72 6.17 6.82
CA LEU A 36 4.88 5.36 6.45
C LEU A 36 6.02 6.23 5.88
N ALA A 37 5.70 7.23 5.06
CA ALA A 37 6.69 8.16 4.52
C ALA A 37 7.36 9.00 5.62
N GLN A 38 6.62 9.39 6.66
CA GLN A 38 7.16 10.13 7.83
C GLN A 38 8.10 9.28 8.69
N GLN A 39 8.00 7.95 8.65
CA GLN A 39 8.91 7.06 9.37
C GLN A 39 10.26 6.86 8.66
N LEU A 40 10.37 7.27 7.39
CA LEU A 40 11.64 7.21 6.66
C LEU A 40 12.59 8.31 7.16
N PRO A 41 13.91 8.07 7.19
CA PRO A 41 14.90 9.08 7.57
C PRO A 41 15.12 10.10 6.44
N LEU A 42 14.05 10.81 6.06
CA LEU A 42 14.02 11.79 4.98
C LEU A 42 13.45 13.11 5.52
N PRO A 43 13.88 14.26 4.99
CA PRO A 43 13.26 15.54 5.32
C PRO A 43 11.77 15.54 4.97
N HIS A 44 10.94 16.18 5.80
CA HIS A 44 9.49 16.26 5.59
C HIS A 44 9.09 16.79 4.21
N SER A 45 9.83 17.78 3.70
CA SER A 45 9.61 18.37 2.37
C SER A 45 9.73 17.34 1.25
N VAL A 46 10.60 16.34 1.42
CA VAL A 46 10.77 15.25 0.44
C VAL A 46 9.72 14.18 0.68
N SER A 47 9.53 13.72 1.92
CA SER A 47 8.59 12.63 2.24
C SER A 47 7.15 12.96 1.86
N SER A 48 6.72 14.22 2.02
CA SER A 48 5.39 14.68 1.64
C SER A 48 5.17 14.73 0.12
N SER A 49 6.24 14.74 -0.69
CA SER A 49 6.15 14.77 -2.15
C SER A 49 6.21 13.39 -2.80
N LEU A 50 6.46 12.34 -2.00
CA LEU A 50 6.62 10.99 -2.50
C LEU A 50 5.29 10.39 -2.96
N ASP A 51 5.32 9.78 -4.14
CA ASP A 51 4.24 8.91 -4.59
C ASP A 51 4.26 7.55 -3.85
N LYS A 52 3.11 6.86 -3.82
CA LYS A 52 2.95 5.58 -3.11
C LYS A 52 3.97 4.51 -3.51
N ALA A 53 4.35 4.44 -4.79
CA ALA A 53 5.31 3.45 -5.27
C ALA A 53 6.73 3.78 -4.79
N SER A 54 7.09 5.06 -4.80
CA SER A 54 8.36 5.53 -4.24
C SER A 54 8.44 5.30 -2.73
N ILE A 55 7.36 5.55 -1.97
CA ILE A 55 7.29 5.23 -0.53
C ILE A 55 7.57 3.74 -0.29
N MET A 56 6.93 2.85 -1.06
CA MET A 56 7.18 1.40 -0.97
C MET A 56 8.63 1.03 -1.27
N ARG A 57 9.17 1.52 -2.40
CA ARG A 57 10.54 1.22 -2.82
C ARG A 57 11.57 1.68 -1.79
N LEU A 58 11.39 2.89 -1.25
CA LEU A 58 12.26 3.47 -0.24
C LEU A 58 12.16 2.71 1.10
N THR A 59 10.94 2.37 1.53
CA THR A 59 10.72 1.57 2.74
C THR A 59 11.41 0.21 2.66
N ILE A 60 11.24 -0.51 1.56
CA ILE A 60 11.89 -1.81 1.35
C ILE A 60 13.42 -1.65 1.36
N SER A 61 13.94 -0.63 0.67
CA SER A 61 15.38 -0.35 0.62
C SER A 61 15.94 -0.01 1.98
N TYR A 62 15.24 0.83 2.76
CA TYR A 62 15.62 1.23 4.10
C TYR A 62 15.68 0.04 5.07
N LEU A 63 14.66 -0.83 5.07
CA LEU A 63 14.65 -2.03 5.90
C LEU A 63 15.76 -3.01 5.53
N ARG A 64 16.05 -3.17 4.23
CA ARG A 64 17.18 -3.99 3.75
C ARG A 64 18.51 -3.45 4.24
N MET A 65 18.75 -2.14 4.09
CA MET A 65 19.98 -1.51 4.56
C MET A 65 20.15 -1.66 6.07
N ARG A 66 19.09 -1.42 6.86
CA ARG A 66 19.13 -1.62 8.31
C ARG A 66 19.48 -3.05 8.70
N LYS A 67 18.91 -4.04 8.02
CA LYS A 67 19.21 -5.46 8.28
C LYS A 67 20.68 -5.76 7.99
N LEU A 68 21.20 -5.31 6.84
CA LEU A 68 22.61 -5.51 6.47
C LEU A 68 23.55 -4.87 7.48
N LEU A 69 23.32 -3.61 7.83
CA LEU A 69 24.12 -2.86 8.80
C LEU A 69 24.07 -3.48 10.21
N CYS A 70 22.92 -3.99 10.63
CA CYS A 70 22.77 -4.63 11.95
C CYS A 70 23.35 -6.06 12.00
N SER A 71 23.45 -6.76 10.85
CA SER A 71 23.97 -8.13 10.79
C SER A 71 25.50 -8.23 10.66
N GLY A 72 26.23 -7.11 10.59
CA GLY A 72 27.70 -7.09 10.53
C GLY A 72 28.34 -7.77 9.31
N GLN A 73 27.53 -8.26 8.37
CA GLN A 73 27.97 -9.05 7.23
C GLN A 73 27.74 -8.21 5.97
N TYR A 74 28.79 -7.62 5.43
CA TYR A 74 28.84 -7.14 4.05
C TYR A 74 28.88 -8.32 3.06
N SER A 75 28.07 -9.36 3.28
CA SER A 75 27.84 -10.37 2.27
C SER A 75 26.91 -9.75 1.24
N LEU A 76 27.48 -9.27 0.13
CA LEU A 76 26.78 -8.89 -1.09
C LEU A 76 25.62 -9.87 -1.32
N PRO A 77 24.39 -9.41 -1.62
CA PRO A 77 23.24 -10.30 -1.69
C PRO A 77 23.42 -11.29 -2.85
N ASN A 78 23.95 -12.47 -2.52
CA ASN A 78 23.96 -13.62 -3.41
C ASN A 78 22.50 -13.99 -3.70
N SER A 79 22.06 -13.61 -4.89
CA SER A 79 21.09 -14.30 -5.75
C SER A 79 20.04 -15.20 -5.07
N LYS A 80 19.37 -14.68 -4.06
CA LYS A 80 18.08 -15.18 -3.60
C LYS A 80 17.21 -13.96 -3.40
N ARG A 81 16.28 -13.75 -4.35
CA ARG A 81 15.04 -13.00 -4.14
C ARG A 81 14.43 -13.51 -2.82
N GLN A 82 14.80 -12.92 -1.69
CA GLN A 82 14.07 -13.14 -0.45
C GLN A 82 12.73 -12.46 -0.69
N SER A 83 11.74 -13.30 -0.96
CA SER A 83 10.36 -12.96 -1.29
C SER A 83 9.72 -12.18 -0.14
N PHE A 84 10.01 -10.88 -0.09
CA PHE A 84 9.33 -9.90 0.75
C PHE A 84 8.00 -9.47 0.13
N ASP A 85 7.86 -9.70 -1.18
CA ASP A 85 6.62 -9.52 -1.92
C ASP A 85 5.50 -10.38 -1.31
N GLY A 86 5.82 -11.51 -0.67
CA GLY A 86 4.85 -12.34 0.03
C GLY A 86 4.39 -11.74 1.36
N VAL A 87 5.30 -11.31 2.22
CA VAL A 87 4.97 -10.90 3.61
C VAL A 87 4.33 -9.52 3.65
N LEU A 88 4.83 -8.55 2.89
CA LEU A 88 4.25 -7.21 2.86
C LEU A 88 2.90 -7.20 2.12
N LEU A 89 2.79 -7.94 1.02
CA LEU A 89 1.52 -8.14 0.34
C LEU A 89 0.55 -8.96 1.18
N LEU A 90 1.01 -9.94 1.98
CA LEU A 90 0.16 -10.67 2.91
C LEU A 90 -0.26 -9.80 4.09
N THR A 91 0.60 -8.97 4.67
CA THR A 91 0.21 -8.05 5.76
C THR A 91 -0.77 -6.99 5.27
N VAL A 92 -0.57 -6.45 4.07
CA VAL A 92 -1.48 -5.48 3.43
C VAL A 92 -2.76 -6.18 2.96
N LYS A 93 -2.69 -7.39 2.38
CA LYS A 93 -3.87 -8.17 1.98
C LYS A 93 -4.66 -8.71 3.17
N VAL A 94 -4.01 -9.14 4.25
CA VAL A 94 -4.67 -9.66 5.46
C VAL A 94 -5.35 -8.53 6.21
N ASN A 95 -4.76 -7.34 6.32
CA ASN A 95 -5.48 -6.18 6.85
C ASN A 95 -6.63 -5.74 5.92
N PHE A 96 -6.48 -5.88 4.61
CA PHE A 96 -7.51 -5.56 3.62
C PHE A 96 -8.66 -6.58 3.57
N ILE A 97 -8.40 -7.86 3.88
CA ILE A 97 -9.39 -8.95 3.87
C ILE A 97 -10.09 -9.10 5.24
N ILE A 98 -9.41 -8.86 6.37
CA ILE A 98 -10.02 -9.02 7.71
C ILE A 98 -10.91 -7.82 8.10
N SER A 99 -10.81 -6.68 7.40
CA SER A 99 -11.69 -5.52 7.61
C SER A 99 -12.92 -5.48 6.69
N GLY A 100 -13.23 -6.60 6.02
CA GLY A 100 -14.37 -6.75 5.09
C GLY A 100 -15.24 -7.95 5.44
#